data_AF-A0A7W2EC50-F1
#
_entry.id   AF-A0A7W2EC50-F1
#
_cell.length_a   1.000
_cell.length_b   1.000
_cell.length_c   1.000
_cell.angle_alpha   90.00
_cell.angle_beta   90.00
_cell.angle_gamma   90.00
#
_symmetry.space_group_name_H-M   'P 1'
#
loop_
_entity.id
_entity.type
_entity.pdbx_description
1 polymer ?
#
loop_
_entity_poly.entity_id
_entity_poly.type
_entity_poly.pdbx_seq_one_letter_code
_entity_poly.pdbx_strand_id
1 'polypeptide(L)'
;MRAAFRNTIAAAVAAAIAISGADVAHAAQEIELAPVRTNTATLVDSDGDGLPDIWEEQGVVLADGTEIPLPDWGADPERPDLFMQLNWMSSEYDTLKCDTHAARECANANRTSYAPSTQSLDDLVDLFADHGISLHIDAGEHYTNIPNYSDAHGGETLEYRDSYFDPSKFEAFQLINTINNLGDRANIFRPGVLGDRMRAGSNATGLSLVGDNSFYVANPDGRANEEQVRNTILHEFGHTLGLRHWGAQQYVTDIAEGSPMQAGYQSVMNYDRQFDYFNYSEKPYFADTPAGKVLVPADWDSLVLDNPRIGAYAESIGARVTAPVEAEKVEEDIEIETPAPVEVAEPEVPAEIEAEVAEVDEAEEAEAQPGVVPAEQPKAEQKVEAKAKAEAPKQANNQVNVAAIIGGVVAALAALGIGAAFLAMR
;
A
#
# COMPACT_ATOMS: atom_id res chain seq x y z
N MET A 1 17.58 21.50 18.15
CA MET A 1 16.61 20.69 18.94
C MET A 1 16.64 19.18 18.64
N ARG A 2 17.20 18.71 17.51
CA ARG A 2 17.41 17.27 17.20
C ARG A 2 18.35 16.50 18.15
N ALA A 3 19.29 17.18 18.83
CA ALA A 3 20.24 16.53 19.75
C ALA A 3 19.67 16.32 21.17
N ALA A 4 18.69 17.13 21.60
CA ALA A 4 18.15 17.10 22.96
C ALA A 4 17.20 15.91 23.20
N PHE A 5 16.53 15.44 22.15
CA PHE A 5 15.62 14.28 22.20
C PHE A 5 16.36 12.94 22.20
N ARG A 6 17.53 12.87 21.56
CA ARG A 6 18.40 11.67 21.57
C ARG A 6 18.98 11.39 22.96
N ASN A 7 19.32 12.44 23.71
CA ASN A 7 19.95 12.29 25.03
C ASN A 7 18.97 11.87 26.14
N THR A 8 17.67 12.13 25.98
CA THR A 8 16.65 11.79 26.99
C THR A 8 16.29 10.30 26.99
N ILE A 9 16.31 9.65 25.81
CA ILE A 9 16.01 8.21 25.68
C ILE A 9 17.23 7.36 26.07
N ALA A 10 18.45 7.78 25.71
CA ALA A 10 19.68 7.11 26.14
C ALA A 10 19.83 7.10 27.67
N ALA A 11 19.41 8.17 28.34
CA ALA A 11 19.41 8.26 29.80
C ALA A 11 18.38 7.31 30.45
N ALA A 12 17.21 7.09 29.82
CA ALA A 12 16.20 6.17 30.33
C ALA A 12 16.61 4.69 30.18
N VAL A 13 17.31 4.34 29.10
CA VAL A 13 17.85 2.99 28.88
C VAL A 13 19.06 2.71 29.79
N ALA A 14 19.93 3.70 30.01
CA ALA A 14 21.04 3.57 30.96
C ALA A 14 20.56 3.39 32.42
N ALA A 15 19.45 4.02 32.79
CA ALA A 15 18.85 3.86 34.13
C ALA A 15 18.24 2.46 34.35
N ALA A 16 17.79 1.78 33.29
CA ALA A 16 17.23 0.42 33.39
C ALA A 16 18.30 -0.68 33.47
N ILE A 17 19.51 -0.45 32.95
CA ILE A 17 20.60 -1.43 32.90
C ILE A 17 21.53 -1.36 34.13
N ALA A 18 21.46 -0.28 34.92
CA ALA A 18 22.25 -0.13 36.15
C ALA A 18 21.84 -1.07 37.32
N ILE A 19 20.82 -1.92 37.16
CA ILE A 19 20.35 -2.84 38.21
C ILE A 19 21.01 -4.22 38.14
N SER A 20 21.71 -4.58 37.05
CA SER A 20 22.28 -5.93 36.88
C SER A 20 23.82 -6.02 36.87
N GLY A 21 24.54 -4.92 37.10
CA GLY A 21 26.00 -4.95 37.34
C GLY A 21 26.84 -5.59 36.23
N ALA A 22 26.44 -5.47 34.96
CA ALA A 22 27.25 -5.88 33.81
C ALA A 22 27.99 -4.66 33.23
N ASP A 23 29.29 -4.84 32.94
CA ASP A 23 30.20 -3.82 32.43
C ASP A 23 29.65 -3.12 31.17
N VAL A 24 29.37 -1.82 31.32
CA VAL A 24 28.65 -0.99 30.33
C VAL A 24 29.52 -0.57 29.14
N ALA A 25 30.81 -0.93 29.13
CA ALA A 25 31.77 -0.45 28.13
C ALA A 25 31.88 -1.32 26.86
N HIS A 26 31.28 -2.53 26.85
CA HIS A 26 31.31 -3.43 25.68
C HIS A 26 29.94 -3.71 25.05
N ALA A 27 28.84 -3.22 25.63
CA ALA A 27 27.49 -3.42 25.10
C ALA A 27 26.96 -2.22 24.27
N ALA A 28 27.77 -1.18 24.09
CA ALA A 28 27.39 0.05 23.37
C ALA A 28 27.87 0.10 21.91
N GLN A 29 28.56 -0.95 21.43
CA GLN A 29 28.86 -1.16 20.01
C GLN A 29 28.08 -2.40 19.57
N GLU A 30 27.25 -2.25 18.54
CA GLU A 30 26.30 -3.25 18.01
C GLU A 30 25.03 -3.52 18.84
N ILE A 31 24.31 -2.46 19.17
CA ILE A 31 22.84 -2.54 19.07
C ILE A 31 22.47 -1.52 18.00
N GLU A 32 22.38 -1.98 16.75
CA GLU A 32 21.54 -1.30 15.77
C GLU A 32 20.13 -1.40 16.35
N LEU A 33 19.73 -0.36 17.09
CA LEU A 33 18.35 -0.21 17.54
C LEU A 33 17.53 -0.22 16.26
N ALA A 34 16.86 -1.35 16.01
CA ALA A 34 15.84 -1.43 14.97
C ALA A 34 15.00 -0.15 15.06
N PRO A 35 14.75 0.51 13.93
CA PRO A 35 14.12 1.80 13.97
C PRO A 35 12.82 1.72 14.75
N VAL A 36 12.57 2.75 15.56
CA VAL A 36 11.36 2.83 16.36
C VAL A 36 10.20 3.00 15.39
N ARG A 37 9.58 1.88 15.01
CA ARG A 37 8.28 1.88 14.31
C ARG A 37 7.32 2.67 15.19
N THR A 38 6.97 3.87 14.77
CA THR A 38 5.99 4.67 15.48
C THR A 38 4.63 4.11 15.08
N ASN A 39 3.90 3.55 16.03
CA ASN A 39 2.48 3.26 15.80
C ASN A 39 1.76 4.60 15.74
N THR A 40 1.36 4.99 14.53
CA THR A 40 0.79 6.30 14.23
C THR A 40 -0.73 6.30 14.33
N ALA A 41 -1.36 5.15 14.58
CA ALA A 41 -2.80 5.03 14.81
C ALA A 41 -3.31 5.77 16.06
N THR A 42 -2.41 6.38 16.85
CA THR A 42 -2.77 7.25 17.99
C THR A 42 -2.58 8.74 17.71
N LEU A 43 -2.11 9.09 16.51
CA LEU A 43 -2.01 10.48 16.09
C LEU A 43 -3.41 11.04 15.80
N VAL A 44 -3.49 12.36 15.72
CA VAL A 44 -4.74 13.03 15.34
C VAL A 44 -4.96 12.79 13.85
N ASP A 45 -6.20 12.45 13.53
CA ASP A 45 -6.78 12.30 12.20
C ASP A 45 -8.13 13.03 12.30
N SER A 46 -8.18 14.23 11.73
CA SER A 46 -9.24 15.22 11.94
C SER A 46 -10.46 14.94 11.06
N ASP A 47 -10.29 14.33 9.90
CA ASP A 47 -11.35 14.04 8.95
C ASP A 47 -11.79 12.56 8.92
N GLY A 48 -11.02 11.67 9.55
CA GLY A 48 -11.34 10.28 9.81
C GLY A 48 -11.09 9.33 8.65
N ASP A 49 -10.22 9.67 7.70
CA ASP A 49 -9.88 8.83 6.55
C ASP A 49 -8.85 7.72 6.87
N GLY A 50 -8.24 7.79 8.05
CA GLY A 50 -7.22 6.90 8.58
C GLY A 50 -5.79 7.40 8.40
N LEU A 51 -5.55 8.48 7.66
CA LEU A 51 -4.26 9.16 7.52
C LEU A 51 -4.13 10.21 8.63
N PRO A 52 -3.04 10.21 9.42
CA PRO A 52 -2.86 11.25 10.41
C PRO A 52 -2.62 12.63 9.79
N ASP A 53 -3.17 13.69 10.41
CA ASP A 53 -3.01 15.09 9.97
C ASP A 53 -1.54 15.41 9.67
N ILE A 54 -0.62 14.95 10.51
CA ILE A 54 0.81 15.26 10.36
C ILE A 54 1.44 14.60 9.12
N TRP A 55 0.89 13.49 8.63
CA TRP A 55 1.32 12.84 7.39
C TRP A 55 0.84 13.65 6.19
N GLU A 56 -0.39 14.12 6.22
CA GLU A 56 -0.97 14.95 5.17
C GLU A 56 -0.38 16.36 5.17
N GLU A 57 0.09 16.85 6.32
CA GLU A 57 0.79 18.15 6.45
C GLU A 57 2.28 18.09 6.14
N GLN A 58 2.96 16.94 6.27
CA GLN A 58 4.44 16.90 6.20
C GLN A 58 5.00 15.76 5.35
N GLY A 59 4.14 14.86 4.87
CA GLY A 59 4.53 13.58 4.27
C GLY A 59 5.07 12.60 5.30
N VAL A 60 5.29 11.38 4.85
CA VAL A 60 5.70 10.25 5.70
C VAL A 60 6.81 9.44 5.03
N VAL A 61 7.72 8.92 5.84
CA VAL A 61 8.65 7.86 5.42
C VAL A 61 8.13 6.53 5.97
N LEU A 62 7.87 5.58 5.08
CA LEU A 62 7.40 4.24 5.40
C LEU A 62 8.53 3.37 5.98
N ALA A 63 8.20 2.20 6.51
CA ALA A 63 9.15 1.35 7.25
C ALA A 63 10.27 0.76 6.36
N ASP A 64 10.04 0.65 5.05
CA ASP A 64 11.03 0.27 4.04
C ASP A 64 11.87 1.44 3.53
N GLY A 65 11.65 2.65 4.05
CA GLY A 65 12.33 3.88 3.67
C GLY A 65 11.68 4.62 2.51
N THR A 66 10.55 4.16 1.98
CA THR A 66 9.81 4.86 0.91
C THR A 66 9.29 6.20 1.42
N GLU A 67 9.66 7.28 0.74
CA GLU A 67 9.15 8.63 1.01
C GLU A 67 7.82 8.85 0.29
N ILE A 68 6.78 9.20 1.04
CA ILE A 68 5.42 9.44 0.54
C ILE A 68 5.06 10.92 0.83
N PRO A 69 5.20 11.81 -0.15
CA PRO A 69 4.91 13.23 0.02
C PRO A 69 3.42 13.52 -0.15
N LEU A 70 2.57 12.95 0.73
CA LEU A 70 1.11 13.10 0.72
C LEU A 70 0.60 14.55 0.49
N PRO A 71 1.15 15.59 1.14
CA PRO A 71 0.67 16.94 0.90
C PRO A 71 0.90 17.41 -0.54
N ASP A 72 2.00 16.96 -1.16
CA ASP A 72 2.33 17.31 -2.54
C ASP A 72 1.50 16.46 -3.53
N TRP A 73 0.95 15.32 -3.06
CA TRP A 73 -0.08 14.52 -3.71
C TRP A 73 -1.50 15.07 -3.47
N GLY A 74 -1.64 16.19 -2.77
CA GLY A 74 -2.91 16.87 -2.57
C GLY A 74 -3.76 16.33 -1.43
N ALA A 75 -3.16 15.61 -0.48
CA ALA A 75 -3.84 15.25 0.76
C ALA A 75 -4.13 16.49 1.63
N ASP A 76 -5.23 16.49 2.36
CA ASP A 76 -5.77 17.62 3.11
C ASP A 76 -6.36 17.16 4.46
N PRO A 77 -5.76 17.51 5.61
CA PRO A 77 -6.22 17.08 6.94
C PRO A 77 -7.67 17.45 7.32
N GLU A 78 -8.31 18.35 6.56
CA GLU A 78 -9.69 18.77 6.77
C GLU A 78 -10.68 18.13 5.78
N ARG A 79 -10.21 17.26 4.88
CA ARG A 79 -11.02 16.66 3.82
C ARG A 79 -10.54 15.22 3.51
N PRO A 80 -11.40 14.20 3.72
CA PRO A 80 -10.97 12.81 3.61
C PRO A 80 -10.32 12.45 2.27
N ASP A 81 -9.19 11.75 2.31
CA ASP A 81 -8.42 11.29 1.17
C ASP A 81 -8.41 9.76 1.04
N LEU A 82 -8.79 9.28 -0.15
CA LEU A 82 -8.76 7.87 -0.49
C LEU A 82 -7.76 7.64 -1.63
N PHE A 83 -6.68 6.90 -1.34
CA PHE A 83 -5.73 6.47 -2.37
C PHE A 83 -6.10 5.08 -2.88
N MET A 84 -6.35 4.97 -4.17
CA MET A 84 -6.66 3.73 -4.88
C MET A 84 -5.57 3.44 -5.91
N GLN A 85 -5.02 2.23 -5.90
CA GLN A 85 -4.16 1.75 -6.98
C GLN A 85 -4.92 0.72 -7.82
N LEU A 86 -5.18 1.02 -9.08
CA LEU A 86 -5.81 0.09 -10.02
C LEU A 86 -4.76 -0.60 -10.86
N ASN A 87 -4.85 -1.92 -10.90
CA ASN A 87 -4.01 -2.79 -11.71
C ASN A 87 -4.89 -3.65 -12.62
N TRP A 88 -4.37 -4.14 -13.74
CA TRP A 88 -5.10 -5.09 -14.55
C TRP A 88 -4.19 -6.10 -15.25
N MET A 89 -4.82 -7.17 -15.71
CA MET A 89 -4.19 -8.17 -16.55
C MET A 89 -3.94 -7.63 -17.95
N SER A 90 -2.78 -7.96 -18.53
CA SER A 90 -2.59 -7.93 -19.96
C SER A 90 -3.55 -8.89 -20.68
N SER A 91 -3.72 -8.71 -21.98
CA SER A 91 -4.50 -9.65 -22.77
C SER A 91 -3.77 -10.99 -22.92
N GLU A 92 -4.49 -12.09 -23.12
CA GLU A 92 -3.87 -13.40 -23.40
C GLU A 92 -2.94 -13.32 -24.62
N TYR A 93 -3.36 -12.55 -25.62
CA TYR A 93 -2.60 -12.31 -26.84
C TYR A 93 -1.24 -11.63 -26.57
N ASP A 94 -1.21 -10.66 -25.66
CA ASP A 94 0.01 -9.94 -25.28
C ASP A 94 0.93 -10.80 -24.40
N THR A 95 0.36 -11.53 -23.43
CA THR A 95 1.10 -12.53 -22.62
C THR A 95 1.77 -13.58 -23.49
N LEU A 96 1.09 -14.04 -24.55
CA LEU A 96 1.64 -15.00 -25.52
C LEU A 96 2.63 -14.37 -26.52
N LYS A 97 2.85 -13.06 -26.47
CA LYS A 97 3.75 -12.29 -27.35
C LYS A 97 3.46 -12.47 -28.84
N CYS A 98 2.17 -12.57 -29.17
CA CYS A 98 1.71 -12.93 -30.50
C CYS A 98 2.10 -11.95 -31.61
N ASP A 99 2.42 -10.70 -31.28
CA ASP A 99 2.94 -9.72 -32.24
C ASP A 99 4.38 -9.97 -32.67
N THR A 100 5.14 -10.72 -31.87
CA THR A 100 6.56 -11.01 -32.15
C THR A 100 6.81 -12.47 -32.53
N HIS A 101 5.83 -13.35 -32.32
CA HIS A 101 5.93 -14.77 -32.62
C HIS A 101 4.59 -15.38 -33.05
N ALA A 102 4.59 -16.11 -34.17
CA ALA A 102 3.42 -16.83 -34.65
C ALA A 102 3.23 -18.16 -33.89
N ALA A 103 2.62 -18.11 -32.70
CA ALA A 103 2.16 -19.31 -32.01
C ALA A 103 0.76 -19.72 -32.51
N ARG A 104 0.50 -21.03 -32.58
CA ARG A 104 -0.83 -21.56 -32.96
C ARG A 104 -1.92 -21.10 -31.99
N GLU A 105 -1.58 -20.90 -30.72
CA GLU A 105 -2.52 -20.39 -29.70
C GLU A 105 -3.02 -18.96 -29.99
N CYS A 106 -2.22 -18.12 -30.66
CA CYS A 106 -2.55 -16.72 -30.97
C CYS A 106 -3.83 -16.52 -31.81
N ALA A 107 -4.23 -17.54 -32.57
CA ALA A 107 -5.44 -17.46 -33.38
C ALA A 107 -6.71 -17.30 -32.52
N ASN A 108 -6.72 -17.91 -31.34
CA ASN A 108 -7.88 -17.93 -30.44
C ASN A 108 -7.64 -17.16 -29.14
N ALA A 109 -6.46 -16.54 -28.97
CA ALA A 109 -6.11 -15.82 -27.76
C ALA A 109 -7.04 -14.63 -27.53
N ASN A 110 -7.45 -14.45 -26.27
CA ASN A 110 -8.23 -13.31 -25.82
C ASN A 110 -7.44 -12.01 -26.02
N ARG A 111 -8.06 -11.02 -26.69
CA ARG A 111 -7.50 -9.68 -26.97
C ARG A 111 -8.15 -8.57 -26.15
N THR A 112 -8.94 -8.95 -25.14
CA THR A 112 -9.62 -7.99 -24.26
C THR A 112 -8.59 -7.13 -23.54
N SER A 113 -8.77 -5.83 -23.60
CA SER A 113 -8.12 -4.91 -22.67
C SER A 113 -8.96 -4.82 -21.40
N TYR A 114 -8.31 -5.02 -20.26
CA TYR A 114 -8.92 -4.89 -18.94
C TYR A 114 -8.72 -3.51 -18.32
N ALA A 115 -8.11 -2.58 -19.05
CA ALA A 115 -7.96 -1.20 -18.62
C ALA A 115 -9.34 -0.52 -18.52
N PRO A 116 -9.68 0.13 -17.41
CA PRO A 116 -10.87 0.96 -17.34
C PRO A 116 -10.71 2.20 -18.24
N SER A 117 -11.80 2.75 -18.77
CA SER A 117 -11.70 4.00 -19.53
C SER A 117 -11.27 5.15 -18.62
N THR A 118 -10.50 6.11 -19.14
CA THR A 118 -10.09 7.29 -18.36
C THR A 118 -11.28 8.12 -17.91
N GLN A 119 -12.31 8.24 -18.76
CA GLN A 119 -13.56 8.92 -18.41
C GLN A 119 -14.26 8.24 -17.23
N SER A 120 -14.26 6.91 -17.18
CA SER A 120 -14.82 6.18 -16.04
C SER A 120 -14.06 6.46 -14.74
N LEU A 121 -12.76 6.71 -14.80
CA LEU A 121 -11.96 7.08 -13.64
C LEU A 121 -12.23 8.53 -13.22
N ASP A 122 -12.33 9.46 -14.17
CA ASP A 122 -12.75 10.84 -13.90
C ASP A 122 -14.15 10.88 -13.25
N ASP A 123 -15.11 10.11 -13.77
CA ASP A 123 -16.46 10.03 -13.20
C ASP A 123 -16.45 9.54 -11.74
N LEU A 124 -15.53 8.63 -11.38
CA LEU A 124 -15.35 8.17 -9.99
C LEU A 124 -14.76 9.29 -9.13
N VAL A 125 -13.73 9.98 -9.61
CA VAL A 125 -13.11 11.11 -8.91
C VAL A 125 -14.14 12.21 -8.65
N ASP A 126 -14.92 12.59 -9.66
CA ASP A 126 -15.97 13.60 -9.57
C ASP A 126 -17.06 13.18 -8.57
N LEU A 127 -17.49 11.90 -8.62
CA LEU A 127 -18.48 11.39 -7.70
C LEU A 127 -18.03 11.54 -6.23
N PHE A 128 -16.82 11.12 -5.89
CA PHE A 128 -16.33 11.28 -4.52
C PHE A 128 -16.14 12.75 -4.15
N ALA A 129 -15.70 13.58 -5.09
CA ALA A 129 -15.52 15.01 -4.88
C ALA A 129 -16.85 15.74 -4.57
N ASP A 130 -17.93 15.38 -5.26
CA ASP A 130 -19.29 15.89 -4.99
C ASP A 130 -19.79 15.54 -3.58
N HIS A 131 -19.21 14.51 -2.96
CA HIS A 131 -19.49 14.07 -1.59
C HIS A 131 -18.41 14.52 -0.58
N GLY A 132 -17.54 15.45 -0.96
CA GLY A 132 -16.55 16.04 -0.07
C GLY A 132 -15.35 15.13 0.24
N ILE A 133 -15.15 14.06 -0.52
CA ILE A 133 -14.02 13.13 -0.38
C ILE A 133 -13.08 13.33 -1.58
N SER A 134 -11.78 13.29 -1.37
CA SER A 134 -10.77 13.31 -2.42
C SER A 134 -10.41 11.87 -2.79
N LEU A 135 -10.73 11.44 -4.01
CA LEU A 135 -10.30 10.13 -4.52
C LEU A 135 -9.06 10.31 -5.40
N HIS A 136 -7.94 9.73 -4.97
CA HIS A 136 -6.64 9.73 -5.64
C HIS A 136 -6.40 8.37 -6.30
N ILE A 137 -6.26 8.34 -7.61
CA ILE A 137 -6.15 7.10 -8.40
C ILE A 137 -4.77 7.01 -9.04
N ASP A 138 -4.04 5.94 -8.72
CA ASP A 138 -2.87 5.47 -9.47
C ASP A 138 -3.29 4.29 -10.37
N ALA A 139 -3.36 4.52 -11.68
CA ALA A 139 -3.57 3.49 -12.69
C ALA A 139 -2.40 3.44 -13.68
N GLY A 140 -1.18 3.75 -13.22
CA GLY A 140 0.01 3.73 -14.06
C GLY A 140 0.06 4.88 -15.06
N GLU A 141 0.80 4.69 -16.16
CA GLU A 141 0.87 5.64 -17.27
C GLU A 141 -0.49 5.89 -17.96
N HIS A 142 -1.45 4.98 -17.78
CA HIS A 142 -2.78 5.06 -18.38
C HIS A 142 -3.62 6.19 -17.78
N TYR A 143 -3.54 6.37 -16.47
CA TYR A 143 -4.30 7.41 -15.75
C TYR A 143 -3.72 7.66 -14.36
N THR A 144 -3.62 8.94 -14.00
CA THR A 144 -3.50 9.38 -12.61
C THR A 144 -4.06 10.78 -12.45
N ASN A 145 -4.78 11.03 -11.36
CA ASN A 145 -5.16 12.37 -10.94
C ASN A 145 -4.33 12.87 -9.75
N ILE A 146 -3.31 12.10 -9.32
CA ILE A 146 -2.45 12.45 -8.19
C ILE A 146 -1.42 13.50 -8.65
N PRO A 147 -1.45 14.73 -8.11
CA PRO A 147 -0.47 15.75 -8.47
C PRO A 147 0.93 15.36 -8.00
N ASN A 148 1.95 15.82 -8.75
CA ASN A 148 3.38 15.59 -8.45
C ASN A 148 3.74 14.10 -8.24
N TYR A 149 3.00 13.20 -8.89
CA TYR A 149 3.21 11.77 -8.80
C TYR A 149 4.04 11.27 -9.99
N SER A 150 5.35 11.08 -9.78
CA SER A 150 6.27 10.71 -10.87
C SER A 150 6.40 9.20 -11.08
N ASP A 151 6.22 8.42 -10.01
CA ASP A 151 6.50 6.98 -10.00
C ASP A 151 5.18 6.24 -9.85
N ALA A 152 4.50 6.03 -10.97
CA ALA A 152 3.23 5.32 -11.00
C ALA A 152 3.45 3.80 -10.87
N HIS A 153 2.62 3.14 -10.08
CA HIS A 153 2.73 1.71 -9.78
C HIS A 153 1.50 0.89 -10.20
N GLY A 154 0.39 1.55 -10.54
CA GLY A 154 -0.79 0.93 -11.14
C GLY A 154 -0.59 0.58 -12.61
N GLY A 155 -1.67 0.17 -13.28
CA GLY A 155 -1.68 -0.09 -14.71
C GLY A 155 -1.73 -1.57 -15.09
N GLU A 156 -1.23 -1.89 -16.28
CA GLU A 156 -1.10 -3.27 -16.76
C GLU A 156 0.09 -3.98 -16.10
N THR A 157 -0.10 -4.45 -14.87
CA THR A 157 0.99 -5.01 -14.05
C THR A 157 0.88 -6.53 -13.87
N LEU A 158 -0.19 -7.17 -14.36
CA LEU A 158 -0.41 -8.60 -14.25
C LEU A 158 -0.40 -9.28 -15.62
N GLU A 159 0.17 -10.47 -15.69
CA GLU A 159 0.00 -11.35 -16.86
C GLU A 159 -1.42 -11.93 -16.90
N TYR A 160 -1.92 -12.21 -18.11
CA TYR A 160 -3.22 -12.81 -18.32
C TYR A 160 -3.40 -14.14 -17.58
N ARG A 161 -4.57 -14.30 -16.96
CA ARG A 161 -5.06 -15.57 -16.41
C ARG A 161 -6.56 -15.67 -16.66
N ASP A 162 -7.01 -16.81 -17.21
CA ASP A 162 -8.44 -17.08 -17.42
C ASP A 162 -9.24 -17.04 -16.10
N SER A 163 -8.62 -17.45 -15.00
CA SER A 163 -9.18 -17.29 -13.66
C SER A 163 -8.17 -16.65 -12.72
N TYR A 164 -8.56 -15.53 -12.11
CA TYR A 164 -7.74 -14.84 -11.13
C TYR A 164 -7.57 -15.67 -9.86
N PHE A 165 -8.66 -16.19 -9.30
CA PHE A 165 -8.60 -16.95 -8.06
C PHE A 165 -8.21 -18.41 -8.29
N ASP A 166 -7.09 -18.80 -7.69
CA ASP A 166 -6.66 -20.19 -7.53
C ASP A 166 -7.72 -21.01 -6.77
N PRO A 167 -8.33 -22.05 -7.39
CA PRO A 167 -9.38 -22.85 -6.76
C PRO A 167 -8.87 -23.72 -5.60
N SER A 168 -7.55 -23.83 -5.40
CA SER A 168 -6.95 -24.52 -4.26
C SER A 168 -6.83 -23.66 -2.99
N LYS A 169 -7.16 -22.36 -3.09
CA LYS A 169 -7.04 -21.40 -1.99
C LYS A 169 -8.36 -20.68 -1.76
N PHE A 170 -8.58 -20.24 -0.52
CA PHE A 170 -9.66 -19.29 -0.27
C PHE A 170 -9.29 -17.94 -0.90
N GLU A 171 -10.28 -17.29 -1.51
CA GLU A 171 -10.09 -16.08 -2.31
C GLU A 171 -9.67 -14.89 -1.50
N ALA A 172 -10.16 -14.80 -0.26
CA ALA A 172 -9.73 -13.81 0.71
C ALA A 172 -8.20 -13.81 0.88
N PHE A 173 -7.53 -14.97 0.83
CA PHE A 173 -6.05 -15.01 0.89
C PHE A 173 -5.39 -14.42 -0.35
N GLN A 174 -6.01 -14.53 -1.53
CA GLN A 174 -5.47 -13.92 -2.74
C GLN A 174 -5.68 -12.40 -2.74
N LEU A 175 -6.83 -11.92 -2.27
CA LEU A 175 -7.06 -10.50 -2.03
C LEU A 175 -6.07 -9.93 -1.00
N ILE A 176 -5.83 -10.64 0.10
CA ILE A 176 -4.76 -10.28 1.07
C ILE A 176 -3.38 -10.27 0.42
N ASN A 177 -3.07 -11.18 -0.50
CA ASN A 177 -1.81 -11.14 -1.23
C ASN A 177 -1.71 -9.90 -2.12
N THR A 178 -2.81 -9.45 -2.73
CA THR A 178 -2.84 -8.18 -3.47
C THR A 178 -2.45 -7.01 -2.59
N ILE A 179 -2.96 -6.95 -1.35
CA ILE A 179 -2.53 -5.96 -0.36
C ILE A 179 -1.04 -6.11 -0.08
N ASN A 180 -0.58 -7.33 0.24
CA ASN A 180 0.82 -7.57 0.60
C ASN A 180 1.81 -7.23 -0.53
N ASN A 181 1.38 -7.34 -1.79
CA ASN A 181 2.21 -7.02 -2.95
C ASN A 181 2.51 -5.52 -3.09
N LEU A 182 1.74 -4.63 -2.45
CA LEU A 182 2.10 -3.20 -2.34
C LEU A 182 3.26 -2.96 -1.37
N GLY A 183 3.63 -3.94 -0.54
CA GLY A 183 4.58 -3.72 0.55
C GLY A 183 4.04 -2.67 1.53
N ASP A 184 4.90 -1.77 1.98
CA ASP A 184 4.51 -0.76 2.96
C ASP A 184 3.56 0.31 2.38
N ARG A 185 3.46 0.45 1.05
CA ARG A 185 2.45 1.33 0.41
C ARG A 185 1.01 0.90 0.70
N ALA A 186 0.77 -0.34 1.16
CA ALA A 186 -0.54 -0.79 1.64
C ALA A 186 -1.07 0.01 2.84
N ASN A 187 -0.21 0.79 3.48
CA ASN A 187 -0.52 1.73 4.55
C ASN A 187 -1.20 3.02 4.06
N ILE A 188 -1.25 3.22 2.74
CA ILE A 188 -1.83 4.40 2.08
C ILE A 188 -2.87 3.94 1.04
N PHE A 189 -2.50 2.96 0.19
CA PHE A 189 -3.29 2.59 -0.98
C PHE A 189 -4.22 1.39 -0.75
N ARG A 190 -5.40 1.48 -1.36
CA ARG A 190 -6.37 0.40 -1.55
C ARG A 190 -6.22 -0.21 -2.96
N PRO A 191 -5.72 -1.45 -3.12
CA PRO A 191 -5.53 -2.02 -4.45
C PRO A 191 -6.80 -2.62 -5.04
N GLY A 192 -7.08 -2.25 -6.29
CA GLY A 192 -8.00 -2.96 -7.17
C GLY A 192 -7.25 -3.73 -8.26
N VAL A 193 -7.78 -4.88 -8.65
CA VAL A 193 -7.30 -5.63 -9.81
C VAL A 193 -8.46 -5.91 -10.77
N LEU A 194 -8.29 -5.61 -12.06
CA LEU A 194 -9.24 -5.95 -13.12
C LEU A 194 -8.69 -7.11 -13.97
N GLY A 195 -9.57 -8.01 -14.41
CA GLY A 195 -9.18 -9.10 -15.29
C GLY A 195 -10.37 -9.88 -15.84
N ASP A 196 -10.09 -11.11 -16.27
CA ASP A 196 -11.09 -12.00 -16.88
C ASP A 196 -12.06 -12.57 -15.82
N ARG A 197 -12.13 -13.89 -15.62
CA ARG A 197 -13.03 -14.49 -14.65
C ARG A 197 -12.41 -14.50 -13.26
N MET A 198 -13.29 -14.42 -12.27
CA MET A 198 -12.93 -14.78 -10.90
C MET A 198 -12.56 -16.27 -10.79
N ARG A 199 -13.38 -17.13 -11.40
CA ARG A 199 -13.30 -18.60 -11.32
C ARG A 199 -13.76 -19.23 -12.64
N ALA A 200 -13.31 -20.45 -12.89
CA ALA A 200 -13.76 -21.23 -14.03
C ALA A 200 -15.30 -21.35 -14.05
N GLY A 201 -15.92 -20.90 -15.15
CA GLY A 201 -17.37 -20.94 -15.36
C GLY A 201 -18.19 -19.92 -14.56
N SER A 202 -17.56 -19.01 -13.82
CA SER A 202 -18.24 -17.95 -13.09
C SER A 202 -18.51 -16.73 -13.98
N ASN A 203 -19.71 -16.17 -13.86
CA ASN A 203 -20.07 -14.85 -14.44
C ASN A 203 -20.21 -13.77 -13.37
N ALA A 204 -19.75 -14.03 -12.13
CA ALA A 204 -19.67 -13.00 -11.10
C ALA A 204 -18.73 -11.87 -11.55
N THR A 205 -19.09 -10.64 -11.20
CA THR A 205 -18.43 -9.42 -11.71
C THR A 205 -17.37 -8.88 -10.78
N GLY A 206 -17.29 -9.34 -9.54
CA GLY A 206 -16.26 -8.89 -8.62
C GLY A 206 -16.30 -9.57 -7.26
N LEU A 207 -15.28 -9.27 -6.46
CA LEU A 207 -15.15 -9.66 -5.07
C LEU A 207 -14.23 -8.71 -4.33
N SER A 208 -14.63 -8.35 -3.12
CA SER A 208 -13.90 -7.42 -2.28
C SER A 208 -13.82 -7.90 -0.83
N LEU A 209 -12.82 -7.43 -0.10
CA LEU A 209 -12.77 -7.55 1.34
C LEU A 209 -13.58 -6.41 1.96
N VAL A 210 -14.62 -6.75 2.72
CA VAL A 210 -15.45 -5.72 3.35
C VAL A 210 -14.72 -5.06 4.51
N GLY A 211 -14.52 -3.74 4.45
CA GLY A 211 -13.79 -2.95 5.46
C GLY A 211 -12.28 -3.19 5.50
N ASP A 212 -11.69 -3.68 4.40
CA ASP A 212 -10.24 -3.83 4.21
C ASP A 212 -9.87 -3.35 2.79
N ASN A 213 -8.60 -3.39 2.39
CA ASN A 213 -8.09 -2.53 1.31
C ASN A 213 -8.30 -3.04 -0.12
N SER A 214 -8.60 -4.33 -0.35
CA SER A 214 -8.45 -4.91 -1.69
C SER A 214 -9.73 -5.45 -2.31
N PHE A 215 -9.82 -5.30 -3.63
CA PHE A 215 -10.89 -5.86 -4.44
C PHE A 215 -10.44 -6.35 -5.82
N TYR A 216 -11.31 -7.13 -6.46
CA TYR A 216 -11.15 -7.64 -7.81
C TYR A 216 -12.41 -7.39 -8.65
N VAL A 217 -12.24 -6.96 -9.89
CA VAL A 217 -13.29 -6.79 -10.89
C VAL A 217 -13.07 -7.79 -12.03
N ALA A 218 -14.09 -8.58 -12.31
CA ALA A 218 -14.14 -9.55 -13.40
C ALA A 218 -14.92 -8.97 -14.59
N ASN A 219 -14.29 -9.02 -15.77
CA ASN A 219 -14.92 -8.72 -17.04
C ASN A 219 -14.75 -9.90 -18.01
N PRO A 220 -15.49 -11.01 -17.80
CA PRO A 220 -15.23 -12.25 -18.52
C PRO A 220 -15.37 -12.08 -20.04
N ASP A 221 -14.31 -12.42 -20.77
CA ASP A 221 -14.17 -12.20 -22.22
C ASP A 221 -14.45 -10.74 -22.69
N GLY A 222 -14.29 -9.73 -21.82
CA GLY A 222 -14.47 -8.32 -22.18
C GLY A 222 -15.91 -7.92 -22.52
N ARG A 223 -16.90 -8.62 -21.96
CA ARG A 223 -18.32 -8.43 -22.32
C ARG A 223 -18.99 -7.23 -21.66
N ALA A 224 -18.48 -6.78 -20.53
CA ALA A 224 -19.00 -5.60 -19.85
C ALA A 224 -18.60 -4.33 -20.62
N ASN A 225 -19.54 -3.40 -20.75
CA ASN A 225 -19.24 -2.07 -21.28
C ASN A 225 -18.55 -1.20 -20.22
N GLU A 226 -18.08 -0.03 -20.64
CA GLU A 226 -17.32 0.89 -19.76
C GLU A 226 -18.14 1.34 -18.53
N GLU A 227 -19.43 1.61 -18.68
CA GLU A 227 -20.31 1.99 -17.56
C GLU A 227 -20.47 0.84 -16.55
N GLN A 228 -20.60 -0.39 -17.04
CA GLN A 228 -20.69 -1.59 -16.21
C GLN A 228 -19.38 -1.80 -15.44
N VAL A 229 -18.23 -1.67 -16.10
CA VAL A 229 -16.91 -1.76 -15.43
C VAL A 229 -16.77 -0.65 -14.39
N ARG A 230 -17.09 0.60 -14.74
CA ARG A 230 -17.08 1.75 -13.80
C ARG A 230 -17.91 1.48 -12.56
N ASN A 231 -19.15 1.04 -12.76
CA ASN A 231 -20.05 0.77 -11.64
C ASN A 231 -19.59 -0.45 -10.83
N THR A 232 -18.98 -1.47 -11.45
CA THR A 232 -18.39 -2.58 -10.70
C THR A 232 -17.18 -2.14 -9.90
N ILE A 233 -16.32 -1.25 -10.42
CA ILE A 233 -15.25 -0.63 -9.61
C ILE A 233 -15.86 0.08 -8.39
N LEU A 234 -16.88 0.93 -8.60
CA LEU A 234 -17.56 1.62 -7.49
C LEU A 234 -18.17 0.65 -6.47
N HIS A 235 -18.82 -0.43 -6.94
CA HIS A 235 -19.41 -1.47 -6.09
C HIS A 235 -18.34 -2.15 -5.22
N GLU A 236 -17.29 -2.65 -5.85
CA GLU A 236 -16.24 -3.40 -5.17
C GLU A 236 -15.39 -2.51 -4.26
N PHE A 237 -15.19 -1.26 -4.64
CA PHE A 237 -14.57 -0.25 -3.78
C PHE A 237 -15.47 0.09 -2.59
N GLY A 238 -16.79 0.15 -2.76
CA GLY A 238 -17.74 0.39 -1.68
C GLY A 238 -17.68 -0.67 -0.57
N HIS A 239 -17.38 -1.92 -0.93
CA HIS A 239 -17.09 -2.96 0.05
C HIS A 239 -15.85 -2.63 0.90
N THR A 240 -14.77 -2.12 0.29
CA THR A 240 -13.58 -1.69 1.06
C THR A 240 -13.92 -0.60 2.09
N LEU A 241 -14.95 0.20 1.80
CA LEU A 241 -15.48 1.27 2.65
C LEU A 241 -16.61 0.81 3.59
N GLY A 242 -16.73 -0.50 3.83
CA GLY A 242 -17.65 -1.07 4.83
C GLY A 242 -19.10 -1.26 4.37
N LEU A 243 -19.40 -1.10 3.07
CA LEU A 243 -20.73 -1.37 2.53
C LEU A 243 -20.94 -2.86 2.22
N ARG A 244 -22.19 -3.32 2.34
CA ARG A 244 -22.68 -4.62 1.86
C ARG A 244 -23.80 -4.40 0.84
N HIS A 245 -24.30 -5.48 0.25
CA HIS A 245 -25.33 -5.43 -0.80
C HIS A 245 -26.68 -4.83 -0.34
N TRP A 246 -26.84 -4.53 0.94
CA TRP A 246 -28.03 -3.91 1.53
C TRP A 246 -27.72 -2.62 2.32
N GLY A 247 -26.50 -2.10 2.25
CA GLY A 247 -26.07 -0.90 2.98
C GLY A 247 -24.90 -1.18 3.91
N ALA A 248 -24.59 -0.20 4.76
CA ALA A 248 -23.45 -0.29 5.67
C ALA A 248 -23.51 -1.51 6.59
N GLN A 249 -22.39 -2.23 6.69
CA GLN A 249 -22.28 -3.55 7.31
C GLN A 249 -22.89 -3.61 8.71
N GLN A 250 -22.68 -2.58 9.53
CA GLN A 250 -23.16 -2.53 10.92
C GLN A 250 -24.69 -2.60 11.06
N TYR A 251 -25.45 -2.24 10.02
CA TYR A 251 -26.92 -2.24 10.05
C TYR A 251 -27.56 -3.50 9.43
N VAL A 252 -26.79 -4.27 8.66
CA VAL A 252 -27.32 -5.37 7.84
C VAL A 252 -26.65 -6.71 8.11
N THR A 253 -26.03 -6.86 9.28
CA THR A 253 -25.31 -8.08 9.68
C THR A 253 -26.16 -9.35 9.72
N ASP A 254 -27.48 -9.22 9.86
CA ASP A 254 -28.44 -10.33 9.95
C ASP A 254 -29.11 -10.66 8.61
N ILE A 255 -28.83 -9.89 7.56
CA ILE A 255 -29.26 -10.21 6.20
C ILE A 255 -28.26 -11.20 5.60
N ALA A 256 -28.74 -12.42 5.32
CA ALA A 256 -27.90 -13.46 4.74
C ALA A 256 -27.60 -13.17 3.27
N GLU A 257 -26.40 -13.55 2.83
CA GLU A 257 -26.01 -13.49 1.41
C GLU A 257 -27.02 -14.25 0.53
N GLY A 258 -27.34 -13.71 -0.64
CA GLY A 258 -28.38 -14.26 -1.52
C GLY A 258 -29.83 -13.98 -1.11
N SER A 259 -30.06 -13.18 -0.04
CA SER A 259 -31.39 -12.64 0.23
C SER A 259 -31.89 -11.76 -0.93
N PRO A 260 -33.20 -11.60 -1.12
CA PRO A 260 -33.72 -10.68 -2.13
C PRO A 260 -33.18 -9.26 -1.93
N MET A 261 -32.82 -8.62 -3.04
CA MET A 261 -32.50 -7.20 -3.04
C MET A 261 -33.72 -6.37 -2.63
N GLN A 262 -33.47 -5.28 -1.91
CA GLN A 262 -34.53 -4.43 -1.37
C GLN A 262 -34.73 -3.25 -2.31
N ALA A 263 -35.93 -3.11 -2.89
CA ALA A 263 -36.22 -2.06 -3.89
C ALA A 263 -36.03 -0.63 -3.36
N GLY A 264 -36.09 -0.44 -2.04
CA GLY A 264 -35.82 0.85 -1.38
C GLY A 264 -34.34 1.24 -1.33
N TYR A 265 -33.42 0.29 -1.51
CA TYR A 265 -31.99 0.51 -1.48
C TYR A 265 -31.48 0.96 -2.86
N GLN A 266 -31.39 2.27 -3.07
CA GLN A 266 -30.93 2.87 -4.33
C GLN A 266 -29.42 3.12 -4.26
N SER A 267 -28.64 2.10 -4.56
CA SER A 267 -27.18 2.13 -4.48
C SER A 267 -26.59 1.18 -5.51
N VAL A 268 -25.38 1.47 -6.02
CA VAL A 268 -24.63 0.53 -6.86
C VAL A 268 -24.37 -0.79 -6.13
N MET A 269 -24.39 -0.79 -4.80
CA MET A 269 -24.27 -1.99 -3.96
C MET A 269 -25.47 -2.93 -4.08
N ASN A 270 -26.62 -2.44 -4.52
CA ASN A 270 -27.79 -3.27 -4.81
C ASN A 270 -27.59 -3.94 -6.17
N TYR A 271 -27.55 -5.28 -6.22
CA TYR A 271 -27.35 -6.00 -7.48
C TYR A 271 -28.42 -5.73 -8.55
N ASP A 272 -29.65 -5.36 -8.17
CA ASP A 272 -30.68 -4.97 -9.13
C ASP A 272 -30.36 -3.64 -9.82
N ARG A 273 -29.41 -2.86 -9.28
CA ARG A 273 -29.05 -1.49 -9.69
C ARG A 273 -27.59 -1.31 -10.06
N GLN A 274 -26.76 -2.32 -9.83
CA GLN A 274 -25.31 -2.29 -10.07
C GLN A 274 -24.96 -1.74 -11.46
N PHE A 275 -25.71 -2.09 -12.50
CA PHE A 275 -25.40 -1.64 -13.87
C PHE A 275 -26.21 -0.46 -14.39
N ASP A 276 -27.20 0.04 -13.63
CA ASP A 276 -28.08 1.14 -14.07
C ASP A 276 -28.05 2.37 -13.17
N TYR A 277 -27.31 2.29 -12.05
CA TYR A 277 -27.22 3.35 -11.07
C TYR A 277 -25.76 3.57 -10.64
N PHE A 278 -25.21 4.72 -11.03
CA PHE A 278 -23.85 5.14 -10.69
C PHE A 278 -23.86 6.12 -9.51
N ASN A 279 -24.14 5.61 -8.31
CA ASN A 279 -23.97 6.32 -7.04
C ASN A 279 -24.09 5.32 -5.88
N TYR A 280 -23.61 5.67 -4.68
CA TYR A 280 -24.09 5.05 -3.45
C TYR A 280 -25.45 5.64 -3.03
N SER A 281 -26.10 5.06 -2.02
CA SER A 281 -27.37 5.59 -1.53
C SER A 281 -27.19 6.95 -0.85
N GLU A 282 -27.87 7.97 -1.35
CA GLU A 282 -27.95 9.30 -0.72
C GLU A 282 -28.99 9.38 0.42
N LYS A 283 -29.84 8.36 0.54
CA LYS A 283 -30.98 8.39 1.48
C LYS A 283 -31.06 7.13 2.32
N PRO A 284 -31.52 7.25 3.57
CA PRO A 284 -31.83 6.09 4.36
C PRO A 284 -33.03 5.32 3.78
N TYR A 285 -33.09 4.02 4.06
CA TYR A 285 -34.22 3.16 3.70
C TYR A 285 -34.51 2.14 4.81
N PHE A 286 -35.71 1.56 4.80
CA PHE A 286 -36.05 0.47 5.72
C PHE A 286 -35.76 -0.88 5.06
N ALA A 287 -34.79 -1.61 5.60
CA ALA A 287 -34.51 -2.98 5.21
C ALA A 287 -35.42 -3.97 5.97
N ASP A 288 -35.90 -4.98 5.26
CA ASP A 288 -36.55 -6.14 5.89
C ASP A 288 -35.48 -7.16 6.28
N THR A 289 -35.25 -7.35 7.58
CA THR A 289 -34.29 -8.32 8.13
C THR A 289 -35.01 -9.45 8.86
N PRO A 290 -34.32 -10.57 9.15
CA PRO A 290 -34.89 -11.62 9.99
C PRO A 290 -35.31 -11.15 11.39
N ALA A 291 -34.68 -10.10 11.93
CA ALA A 291 -35.00 -9.50 13.22
C ALA A 291 -36.12 -8.45 13.16
N GLY A 292 -36.56 -8.05 11.96
CA GLY A 292 -37.61 -7.05 11.75
C GLY A 292 -37.18 -5.97 10.77
N LYS A 293 -37.90 -4.84 10.75
CA LYS A 293 -37.50 -3.70 9.93
C LYS A 293 -36.42 -2.89 10.64
N VAL A 294 -35.30 -2.67 9.95
CA VAL A 294 -34.19 -1.81 10.41
C VAL A 294 -34.11 -0.60 9.50
N LEU A 295 -33.90 0.58 10.08
CA LEU A 295 -33.55 1.78 9.33
C LEU A 295 -32.06 1.71 9.00
N VAL A 296 -31.75 1.53 7.72
CA VAL A 296 -30.38 1.60 7.20
C VAL A 296 -30.15 3.04 6.74
N PRO A 297 -29.09 3.72 7.22
CA PRO A 297 -28.75 5.07 6.77
C PRO A 297 -28.41 5.16 5.28
N ALA A 298 -28.21 6.38 4.79
CA ALA A 298 -27.56 6.58 3.50
C ALA A 298 -26.13 5.99 3.55
N ASP A 299 -25.66 5.50 2.40
CA ASP A 299 -24.33 4.87 2.32
C ASP A 299 -23.24 5.91 2.53
N TRP A 300 -23.36 7.08 1.90
CA TRP A 300 -22.42 8.19 2.05
C TRP A 300 -22.26 8.65 3.51
N ASP A 301 -23.32 8.55 4.32
CA ASP A 301 -23.28 8.88 5.75
C ASP A 301 -22.67 7.77 6.62
N SER A 302 -22.37 6.60 6.03
CA SER A 302 -21.99 5.38 6.76
C SER A 302 -20.74 4.69 6.21
N LEU A 303 -20.01 5.35 5.30
CA LEU A 303 -18.73 4.85 4.83
C LEU A 303 -17.75 4.74 6.00
N VAL A 304 -16.97 3.66 6.01
CA VAL A 304 -15.86 3.44 6.92
C VAL A 304 -14.60 3.70 6.11
N LEU A 305 -14.08 4.93 6.23
CA LEU A 305 -12.93 5.37 5.44
C LEU A 305 -11.65 4.81 6.03
N ASP A 306 -11.45 4.89 7.34
CA ASP A 306 -10.32 4.31 8.04
C ASP A 306 -10.35 2.77 8.10
N ASN A 307 -9.18 2.16 8.33
CA ASN A 307 -9.10 0.76 8.77
C ASN A 307 -7.75 0.50 9.43
N PRO A 308 -7.54 -0.65 10.11
CA PRO A 308 -6.33 -0.92 10.87
C PRO A 308 -5.01 -0.95 10.08
N ARG A 309 -5.04 -0.88 8.73
CA ARG A 309 -3.83 -0.83 7.90
C ARG A 309 -3.45 0.59 7.50
N ILE A 310 -4.44 1.45 7.25
CA ILE A 310 -4.19 2.80 6.75
C ILE A 310 -3.62 3.66 7.89
N GLY A 311 -2.58 4.44 7.59
CA GLY A 311 -1.96 5.35 8.55
C GLY A 311 -1.37 4.69 9.82
N ALA A 312 -1.14 3.38 9.81
CA ALA A 312 -0.86 2.61 11.02
C ALA A 312 0.62 2.69 11.45
N TYR A 313 1.55 2.71 10.50
CA TYR A 313 2.99 2.63 10.80
C TYR A 313 3.83 3.58 9.94
N ALA A 314 4.68 4.37 10.58
CA ALA A 314 5.73 5.13 9.91
C ALA A 314 7.10 4.85 10.53
N GLU A 315 8.12 4.97 9.69
CA GLU A 315 9.52 5.08 10.12
C GLU A 315 9.77 6.47 10.71
N SER A 316 9.38 7.51 9.97
CA SER A 316 9.51 8.89 10.40
C SER A 316 8.53 9.81 9.68
N ILE A 317 8.35 11.02 10.22
CA ILE A 317 7.54 12.09 9.61
C ILE A 317 8.45 13.00 8.80
N GLY A 318 7.94 13.45 7.66
CA GLY A 318 8.65 14.33 6.74
C GLY A 318 9.03 13.62 5.45
N ALA A 319 8.29 13.89 4.38
CA ALA A 319 8.61 13.55 3.02
C ALA A 319 8.01 14.62 2.11
N ARG A 320 8.82 15.23 1.24
CA ARG A 320 8.38 16.29 0.32
C ARG A 320 9.03 16.06 -1.01
N VAL A 321 8.31 16.32 -2.10
CA VAL A 321 8.87 16.37 -3.43
C VAL A 321 9.94 17.46 -3.42
N THR A 322 11.20 17.06 -3.58
CA THR A 322 12.28 18.01 -3.78
C THR A 322 12.15 18.54 -5.20
N ALA A 323 11.53 19.72 -5.36
CA ALA A 323 11.60 20.42 -6.63
C ALA A 323 13.10 20.58 -6.99
N PRO A 324 13.51 20.28 -8.24
CA PRO A 324 14.84 20.66 -8.66
C PRO A 324 14.93 22.17 -8.51
N VAL A 325 15.80 22.62 -7.59
CA VAL A 325 16.16 24.02 -7.51
C VAL A 325 16.90 24.29 -8.82
N GLU A 326 16.22 24.85 -9.82
CA GLU A 326 16.92 25.60 -10.84
C GLU A 326 17.64 26.71 -10.07
N ALA A 327 18.95 26.53 -9.90
CA ALA A 327 19.79 27.56 -9.36
C ALA A 327 19.73 28.72 -10.35
N GLU A 328 18.81 29.66 -10.14
CA GLU A 328 18.96 31.01 -10.65
C GLU A 328 20.32 31.48 -10.14
N LYS A 329 21.31 31.47 -11.03
CA LYS A 329 22.57 32.17 -10.82
C LYS A 329 22.22 33.65 -10.74
N VAL A 330 21.96 34.12 -9.53
CA VAL A 330 22.06 35.54 -9.23
C VAL A 330 23.55 35.86 -9.28
N GLU A 331 24.03 36.32 -10.44
CA GLU A 331 25.32 37.00 -10.52
C GLU A 331 25.17 38.33 -9.77
N GLU A 332 25.56 38.35 -8.49
CA GLU A 332 25.83 39.60 -7.78
C GLU A 332 27.15 40.18 -8.32
N ASP A 333 27.05 41.14 -9.24
CA ASP A 333 28.15 42.05 -9.57
C ASP A 333 28.44 42.93 -8.35
N ILE A 334 29.40 42.51 -7.51
CA ILE A 334 29.97 43.36 -6.47
C ILE A 334 31.09 44.19 -7.12
N GLU A 335 30.77 45.42 -7.51
CA GLU A 335 31.73 46.43 -7.94
C GLU A 335 32.53 46.93 -6.72
N ILE A 336 33.76 46.40 -6.55
CA ILE A 336 34.67 46.83 -5.48
C ILE A 336 35.39 48.10 -5.93
N GLU A 337 34.95 49.25 -5.44
CA GLU A 337 35.64 50.52 -5.61
C GLU A 337 36.96 50.52 -4.81
N THR A 338 38.09 50.69 -5.50
CA THR A 338 39.43 50.65 -4.91
C THR A 338 39.81 52.02 -4.33
N PRO A 339 40.21 52.14 -3.04
CA PRO A 339 40.71 53.40 -2.51
C PRO A 339 42.17 53.67 -2.92
N ALA A 340 42.45 54.95 -3.20
CA ALA A 340 43.75 55.45 -3.68
C ALA A 340 44.91 55.28 -2.65
N PRO A 341 46.17 55.18 -3.12
CA PRO A 341 47.31 54.84 -2.27
C PRO A 341 47.84 56.03 -1.46
N VAL A 342 48.25 55.76 -0.21
CA VAL A 342 49.02 56.67 0.64
C VAL A 342 50.43 56.10 0.84
N GLU A 343 51.44 56.91 0.57
CA GLU A 343 52.86 56.57 0.58
C GLU A 343 53.53 57.13 1.85
N VAL A 344 54.16 56.30 2.70
CA VAL A 344 55.20 56.72 3.65
C VAL A 344 56.20 55.58 3.93
N ALA A 345 57.47 55.97 4.05
CA ALA A 345 58.72 55.21 3.96
C ALA A 345 59.06 54.14 5.03
N GLU A 346 59.93 53.20 4.61
CA GLU A 346 60.68 52.18 5.40
C GLU A 346 61.89 52.79 6.16
N PRO A 347 62.82 52.03 6.81
CA PRO A 347 62.88 50.60 7.20
C PRO A 347 63.42 50.35 8.65
N GLU A 348 63.47 49.09 9.11
CA GLU A 348 64.71 48.40 9.57
C GLU A 348 64.42 47.02 10.22
N VAL A 349 65.23 46.02 9.83
CA VAL A 349 65.30 44.60 10.27
C VAL A 349 66.36 44.48 11.41
N PRO A 350 66.48 43.41 12.24
CA PRO A 350 67.06 42.11 11.78
C PRO A 350 66.67 40.82 12.56
N ALA A 351 67.21 39.70 12.04
CA ALA A 351 67.56 38.39 12.65
C ALA A 351 66.58 37.21 12.39
N GLU A 352 66.87 36.25 11.48
CA GLU A 352 67.84 35.11 11.54
C GLU A 352 67.32 33.92 12.41
N ILE A 353 67.37 32.61 12.11
CA ILE A 353 68.05 31.72 11.14
C ILE A 353 67.31 30.34 11.08
N GLU A 354 67.31 29.75 9.88
CA GLU A 354 67.35 28.36 9.38
C GLU A 354 67.02 27.09 10.23
N ALA A 355 66.39 26.11 9.56
CA ALA A 355 66.85 24.72 9.50
C ALA A 355 66.27 23.98 8.26
N GLU A 356 67.01 22.95 7.84
CA GLU A 356 67.27 22.52 6.47
C GLU A 356 66.52 21.25 6.03
N VAL A 357 66.61 20.98 4.74
CA VAL A 357 65.93 19.98 3.88
C VAL A 357 66.72 18.66 3.83
N ALA A 358 66.05 17.53 3.56
CA ALA A 358 66.63 16.44 2.73
C ALA A 358 65.55 15.48 2.20
N GLU A 359 65.46 15.40 0.87
CA GLU A 359 64.83 14.37 0.03
C GLU A 359 65.58 13.01 0.15
N VAL A 360 65.17 11.86 -0.41
CA VAL A 360 65.23 11.51 -1.85
C VAL A 360 64.68 10.06 -2.07
N ASP A 361 63.91 9.86 -3.16
CA ASP A 361 63.68 8.70 -4.08
C ASP A 361 63.35 7.28 -3.58
N GLU A 362 62.78 6.35 -4.35
CA GLU A 362 61.83 6.23 -5.50
C GLU A 362 61.70 4.69 -5.75
N ALA A 363 60.74 4.29 -6.60
CA ALA A 363 60.70 3.09 -7.46
C ALA A 363 60.03 1.75 -7.00
N GLU A 364 58.82 1.56 -7.56
CA GLU A 364 58.39 0.52 -8.53
C GLU A 364 58.16 -0.99 -8.18
N GLU A 365 56.94 -1.44 -8.58
CA GLU A 365 56.54 -2.67 -9.34
C GLU A 365 56.88 -4.09 -8.77
N ALA A 366 56.14 -5.20 -8.96
CA ALA A 366 55.08 -5.66 -9.86
C ALA A 366 54.35 -6.92 -9.29
N GLU A 367 53.33 -7.38 -10.01
CA GLU A 367 52.34 -8.46 -9.77
C GLU A 367 52.84 -9.94 -9.70
N ALA A 368 51.99 -10.84 -9.16
CA ALA A 368 51.43 -12.07 -9.83
C ALA A 368 51.01 -13.22 -8.85
N GLN A 369 49.88 -13.89 -9.17
CA GLN A 369 49.32 -15.16 -8.59
C GLN A 369 50.14 -16.41 -9.07
N PRO A 370 49.85 -17.74 -8.79
CA PRO A 370 48.60 -18.43 -8.35
C PRO A 370 48.70 -19.77 -7.51
N GLY A 371 47.54 -20.32 -7.10
CA GLY A 371 47.19 -21.78 -7.20
C GLY A 371 47.21 -22.71 -5.97
N VAL A 372 46.18 -23.59 -5.87
CA VAL A 372 46.17 -25.06 -5.53
C VAL A 372 44.99 -25.51 -4.61
N VAL A 373 44.30 -26.59 -5.03
CA VAL A 373 43.28 -27.42 -4.32
C VAL A 373 43.90 -28.81 -4.01
N PRO A 374 43.43 -29.61 -3.02
CA PRO A 374 42.52 -30.77 -3.29
C PRO A 374 41.54 -31.13 -2.12
N ALA A 375 40.26 -31.49 -2.37
CA ALA A 375 39.63 -32.83 -2.50
C ALA A 375 39.57 -33.75 -1.24
N GLU A 376 38.36 -34.11 -0.76
CA GLU A 376 37.90 -35.50 -0.53
C GLU A 376 36.44 -35.59 0.04
N GLN A 377 35.68 -36.55 -0.48
CA GLN A 377 34.45 -37.19 0.04
C GLN A 377 34.79 -38.70 0.11
N PRO A 378 34.16 -39.57 0.95
CA PRO A 378 32.77 -40.00 0.70
C PRO A 378 31.95 -40.68 1.87
N LYS A 379 30.66 -40.95 1.58
CA LYS A 379 29.80 -42.10 2.02
C LYS A 379 29.42 -42.21 3.53
N ALA A 380 28.25 -42.70 3.97
CA ALA A 380 27.10 -43.40 3.36
C ALA A 380 25.92 -43.51 4.37
N GLU A 381 24.75 -43.88 3.82
CA GLU A 381 23.76 -44.85 4.32
C GLU A 381 22.64 -44.52 5.33
N GLN A 382 21.54 -45.24 5.06
CA GLN A 382 20.15 -45.14 5.50
C GLN A 382 19.84 -45.85 6.83
N LYS A 383 18.79 -45.40 7.53
CA LYS A 383 17.58 -46.17 7.98
C LYS A 383 16.93 -45.49 9.20
N VAL A 384 15.66 -45.05 9.13
CA VAL A 384 14.40 -45.77 9.42
C VAL A 384 14.08 -45.93 10.92
N GLU A 385 12.82 -45.56 11.23
CA GLU A 385 11.93 -46.00 12.34
C GLU A 385 11.77 -45.16 13.64
N ALA A 386 10.64 -44.43 13.66
CA ALA A 386 9.45 -44.67 14.49
C ALA A 386 9.41 -44.36 16.01
N LYS A 387 8.31 -43.63 16.35
CA LYS A 387 7.44 -43.68 17.54
C LYS A 387 7.96 -43.13 18.90
N ALA A 388 7.31 -42.05 19.33
CA ALA A 388 6.63 -41.93 20.64
C ALA A 388 5.80 -40.63 20.64
N LYS A 389 4.47 -40.67 20.54
CA LYS A 389 3.50 -40.65 21.66
C LYS A 389 3.82 -39.64 22.77
N ALA A 390 3.10 -38.52 22.66
CA ALA A 390 2.52 -37.65 23.69
C ALA A 390 2.75 -38.01 25.16
N GLU A 391 3.34 -37.06 25.89
CA GLU A 391 2.97 -36.71 27.26
C GLU A 391 3.05 -35.18 27.40
N ALA A 392 1.98 -34.58 27.89
CA ALA A 392 1.90 -33.16 28.23
C ALA A 392 2.41 -32.93 29.67
N PRO A 393 3.12 -31.83 29.93
CA PRO A 393 3.12 -31.21 31.24
C PRO A 393 2.32 -29.90 31.23
N LYS A 394 1.63 -29.70 32.35
CA LYS A 394 0.68 -28.62 32.65
C LYS A 394 1.40 -27.27 32.78
N GLN A 395 0.73 -26.26 32.21
CA GLN A 395 0.63 -24.85 32.59
C GLN A 395 1.62 -24.28 33.62
N ALA A 396 2.40 -23.30 33.17
CA ALA A 396 2.73 -22.12 33.95
C ALA A 396 2.08 -20.91 33.28
N ASN A 397 1.42 -20.10 34.10
CA ASN A 397 0.48 -19.05 33.76
C ASN A 397 1.21 -17.79 33.28
N ASN A 398 0.96 -17.33 32.06
CA ASN A 398 1.15 -15.94 31.65
C ASN A 398 0.03 -15.58 30.67
N GLN A 399 -0.91 -14.77 31.14
CA GLN A 399 -2.01 -14.22 30.34
C GLN A 399 -1.43 -13.29 29.27
N VAL A 400 -1.25 -13.83 28.07
CA VAL A 400 -1.26 -13.03 26.84
C VAL A 400 -2.70 -13.09 26.32
N ASN A 401 -3.29 -11.93 26.08
CA ASN A 401 -4.70 -11.79 25.72
C ASN A 401 -4.89 -12.23 24.25
N VAL A 402 -5.08 -13.53 24.01
CA VAL A 402 -5.32 -14.14 22.68
C VAL A 402 -6.76 -13.88 22.21
N ALA A 403 -7.23 -12.64 22.34
CA ALA A 403 -8.53 -12.20 21.83
C ALA A 403 -8.41 -11.40 20.51
N ALA A 404 -7.21 -10.94 20.14
CA ALA A 404 -7.01 -10.10 18.94
C ALA A 404 -6.57 -10.86 17.67
N ILE A 405 -6.32 -12.18 17.74
CA ILE A 405 -5.84 -12.97 16.57
C ILE A 405 -6.90 -13.98 16.10
N ILE A 406 -7.96 -14.23 16.88
CA ILE A 406 -9.03 -15.17 16.54
C ILE A 406 -10.29 -14.45 16.00
N GLY A 407 -10.37 -13.12 16.09
CA GLY A 407 -11.47 -12.33 15.55
C GLY A 407 -11.54 -12.25 14.00
N GLY A 408 -10.39 -12.30 13.33
CA GLY A 408 -10.32 -12.19 11.85
C GLY A 408 -10.70 -13.46 11.08
N VAL A 409 -10.61 -14.64 11.71
CA VAL A 409 -10.86 -15.92 11.01
C VAL A 409 -12.34 -16.32 11.03
N VAL A 410 -13.14 -15.75 11.96
CA VAL A 410 -14.58 -16.04 12.03
C VAL A 410 -15.40 -15.13 11.10
N ALA A 411 -14.89 -13.94 10.73
CA ALA A 411 -15.53 -13.07 9.75
C ALA A 411 -15.35 -13.56 8.28
N ALA A 412 -14.29 -14.31 7.98
CA ALA A 412 -14.03 -14.86 6.65
C ALA A 412 -14.94 -16.06 6.28
N LEU A 413 -15.62 -16.67 7.25
CA LEU A 413 -16.54 -17.81 7.01
C LEU A 413 -17.99 -17.39 6.74
N ALA A 414 -18.32 -16.10 6.84
CA ALA A 414 -19.63 -15.56 6.48
C ALA A 414 -19.71 -15.05 5.03
N ALA A 415 -18.59 -15.04 4.29
CA ALA A 415 -18.51 -14.59 2.88
C ALA A 415 -18.76 -15.73 1.86
N LEU A 416 -19.47 -16.79 2.26
CA LEU A 416 -19.67 -17.99 1.45
C LEU A 416 -21.16 -18.15 1.11
N GLY A 417 -21.57 -17.76 -0.11
CA GLY A 417 -22.98 -17.78 -0.49
C GLY A 417 -23.33 -17.65 -1.98
N ILE A 418 -22.65 -18.39 -2.85
CA ILE A 418 -23.16 -19.03 -4.09
C ILE A 418 -24.11 -18.17 -4.96
N GLY A 419 -23.57 -17.67 -6.08
CA GLY A 419 -24.36 -17.15 -7.19
C GLY A 419 -25.26 -18.24 -7.82
N ALA A 420 -26.57 -18.08 -7.65
CA ALA A 420 -27.59 -18.75 -8.45
C ALA A 420 -28.80 -17.82 -8.60
N ALA A 421 -28.70 -16.83 -9.48
CA ALA A 421 -29.85 -16.08 -9.95
C ALA A 421 -29.72 -15.88 -11.46
N PHE A 422 -30.30 -16.80 -12.25
CA PHE A 422 -30.94 -16.46 -13.53
C PHE A 422 -31.77 -17.63 -14.07
N LEU A 423 -33.07 -17.63 -13.76
CA LEU A 423 -34.08 -18.32 -14.56
C LEU A 423 -35.46 -17.72 -14.29
N ALA A 424 -35.66 -16.50 -14.79
CA ALA A 424 -36.99 -15.95 -15.03
C ALA A 424 -36.91 -14.78 -16.02
N MET A 425 -36.99 -15.06 -17.32
CA MET A 425 -37.83 -14.35 -18.29
C MET A 425 -37.63 -14.97 -19.68
N ARG A 426 -38.69 -14.89 -20.49
CA ARG A 426 -39.00 -15.67 -21.70
C ARG A 426 -37.93 -15.74 -22.78
#